data_AF-A0A4P5UU21-F1
#
_entry.id   AF-A0A4P5UU21-F1
#
_cell.length_a   1.000
_cell.length_b   1.000
_cell.length_c   1.000
_cell.angle_alpha   90.00
_cell.angle_beta   90.00
_cell.angle_gamma   90.00
#
_symmetry.space_group_name_H-M   'P 1'
#
loop_
_entity.id
_entity.type
_entity.pdbx_description
1 polymer ?
#
loop_
_entity_poly.entity_id
_entity_poly.type
_entity_poly.pdbx_seq_one_letter_code
_entity_poly.pdbx_strand_id
1 'polypeptide(L)'
;MQEISLQNILQVNKTDYIISSIRNMLVDGWFPIFPWICLPIIGTLIVKYQDFFQSYKLYTYVFSLITFFVSIYGLNTSSTIVPFRNGYVELFYPASFLIFMLVCSGALLFFTSTFSYKISNTFINYFSMIGKYSLFIYILHIAIIHFVLDVYFNSLDALSFSIVMVIFTVSLYVIIAMLELTKARHIIQRLPFSISKIIGL
;
A
#
# COMPACT_ATOMS: atom_id res chain seq x y z
N MET A 1 -19.69 -33.09 0.82
CA MET A 1 -19.98 -31.85 0.07
C MET A 1 -21.43 -31.52 0.38
N GLN A 2 -21.70 -30.61 1.34
CA GLN A 2 -23.08 -30.23 1.68
C GLN A 2 -23.63 -29.38 0.54
N GLU A 3 -24.77 -29.78 -0.03
CA GLU A 3 -25.53 -28.95 -0.95
C GLU A 3 -25.98 -27.69 -0.21
N ILE A 4 -25.28 -26.58 -0.44
CA ILE A 4 -25.73 -25.26 -0.02
C ILE A 4 -26.95 -24.96 -0.87
N SER A 5 -28.15 -25.15 -0.31
CA SER A 5 -29.41 -24.88 -0.99
C SER A 5 -29.45 -23.41 -1.42
N LEU A 6 -29.87 -23.16 -2.66
CA LEU A 6 -30.00 -21.80 -3.23
C LEU A 6 -30.86 -20.86 -2.35
N GLN A 7 -31.74 -21.45 -1.54
CA GLN A 7 -32.59 -20.75 -0.58
C GLN A 7 -31.80 -20.14 0.60
N ASN A 8 -30.70 -20.76 1.03
CA ASN A 8 -29.82 -20.20 2.08
C ASN A 8 -29.01 -19.00 1.58
N ILE A 9 -28.72 -18.93 0.27
CA ILE A 9 -28.04 -17.79 -0.35
C ILE A 9 -28.99 -16.58 -0.50
N LEU A 10 -30.28 -16.85 -0.72
CA LEU A 10 -31.31 -15.81 -0.91
C LEU A 10 -31.90 -15.26 0.39
N GLN A 11 -31.60 -15.87 1.54
CA GLN A 11 -31.97 -15.36 2.87
C GLN A 11 -30.94 -14.41 3.49
N VAL A 12 -29.90 -14.01 2.76
CA VAL A 12 -29.02 -12.92 3.22
C VAL A 12 -29.87 -11.66 3.29
N ASN A 13 -30.15 -11.21 4.51
CA ASN A 13 -30.90 -9.99 4.76
C ASN A 13 -30.22 -8.85 4.01
N LYS A 14 -30.97 -8.15 3.15
CA LYS A 14 -30.41 -7.09 2.27
C LYS A 14 -29.65 -6.04 3.08
N THR A 15 -30.08 -5.78 4.31
CA THR A 15 -29.41 -4.94 5.30
C THR A 15 -28.03 -5.47 5.71
N ASP A 16 -27.90 -6.77 5.97
CA ASP A 16 -26.64 -7.39 6.39
C ASP A 16 -25.63 -7.41 5.24
N TYR A 17 -26.11 -7.58 4.01
CA TYR A 17 -25.29 -7.43 2.81
C TYR A 17 -24.77 -5.99 2.63
N ILE A 18 -25.63 -5.00 2.80
CA ILE A 18 -25.24 -3.58 2.69
C ILE A 18 -24.24 -3.21 3.81
N ILE A 19 -24.51 -3.61 5.05
CA ILE A 19 -23.64 -3.34 6.20
C ILE A 19 -22.27 -4.00 6.02
N SER A 20 -22.23 -5.26 5.60
CA SER A 20 -20.97 -5.95 5.33
C SER A 20 -20.20 -5.34 4.15
N SER A 21 -20.90 -4.91 3.10
CA SER A 21 -20.27 -4.19 1.97
C SER A 21 -19.66 -2.85 2.40
N ILE A 22 -20.36 -2.08 3.23
CA ILE A 22 -19.85 -0.83 3.80
C ILE A 22 -18.66 -1.11 4.71
N ARG A 23 -18.73 -2.14 5.57
CA ARG A 23 -17.62 -2.54 6.44
C ARG A 23 -16.39 -2.95 5.66
N ASN A 24 -16.56 -3.70 4.57
CA ASN A 24 -15.47 -4.07 3.67
C ASN A 24 -14.90 -2.83 2.97
N MET A 25 -15.74 -1.92 2.49
CA MET A 25 -15.25 -0.69 1.85
C MET A 25 -14.47 0.22 2.82
N LEU A 26 -14.85 0.25 4.10
CA LEU A 26 -14.27 1.17 5.08
C LEU A 26 -13.08 0.58 5.84
N VAL A 27 -13.15 -0.70 6.23
CA VAL A 27 -12.25 -1.31 7.24
C VAL A 27 -11.64 -2.64 6.78
N ASP A 28 -12.44 -3.56 6.24
CA ASP A 28 -12.05 -4.99 6.13
C ASP A 28 -11.83 -5.50 4.69
N GLY A 29 -12.05 -4.67 3.66
CA GLY A 29 -12.03 -5.09 2.26
C GLY A 29 -10.65 -5.01 1.62
N TRP A 30 -10.60 -5.21 0.30
CA TRP A 30 -9.37 -5.24 -0.50
C TRP A 30 -8.58 -3.91 -0.42
N PHE A 31 -9.29 -2.79 -0.32
CA PHE A 31 -8.75 -1.43 -0.20
C PHE A 31 -9.66 -0.56 0.70
N PRO A 32 -9.60 -0.76 2.02
CA PRO A 32 -10.43 -0.08 2.98
C PRO A 32 -10.04 1.39 3.07
N ILE A 33 -11.00 2.28 2.93
CA ILE A 33 -10.74 3.73 2.85
C ILE A 33 -9.98 4.24 4.08
N PHE A 34 -10.27 3.71 5.29
CA PHE A 34 -9.69 4.24 6.51
C PHE A 34 -8.17 4.01 6.63
N PRO A 35 -7.60 2.79 6.53
CA PRO A 35 -6.14 2.61 6.55
C PRO A 35 -5.40 3.53 5.58
N TRP A 36 -5.91 3.61 4.35
CA TRP A 36 -5.26 4.34 3.27
C TRP A 36 -5.32 5.86 3.47
N ILE A 37 -6.36 6.41 4.11
CA ILE A 37 -6.42 7.84 4.46
C ILE A 37 -5.64 8.14 5.75
N CYS A 38 -5.68 7.24 6.73
CA CYS A 38 -4.99 7.44 8.00
C CYS A 38 -3.47 7.51 7.84
N LEU A 39 -2.88 6.75 6.91
CA LEU A 39 -1.43 6.76 6.68
C LEU A 39 -0.87 8.14 6.24
N PRO A 40 -1.44 8.81 5.21
CA PRO A 40 -1.09 10.20 4.89
C PRO A 40 -1.30 11.17 6.05
N ILE A 41 -2.38 11.02 6.82
CA ILE A 41 -2.64 11.88 7.99
C ILE A 41 -1.55 11.68 9.05
N ILE A 42 -1.20 10.45 9.37
CA ILE A 42 -0.11 10.15 10.32
C ILE A 42 1.21 10.70 9.79
N GLY A 43 1.54 10.49 8.52
CA GLY A 43 2.76 11.02 7.92
C GLY A 43 2.83 12.55 7.98
N THR A 44 1.73 13.25 7.67
CA THR A 44 1.68 14.72 7.77
C THR A 44 1.80 15.22 9.20
N LEU A 45 1.19 14.54 10.18
CA LEU A 45 1.36 14.86 11.60
C LEU A 45 2.81 14.65 12.05
N ILE A 46 3.46 13.56 11.62
CA ILE A 46 4.86 13.30 11.96
C ILE A 46 5.76 14.42 11.44
N VAL A 47 5.55 14.87 10.20
CA VAL A 47 6.30 15.99 9.61
C VAL A 47 5.97 17.31 10.33
N LYS A 48 4.70 17.57 10.62
CA LYS A 48 4.26 18.79 11.31
C LYS A 48 4.87 18.94 12.71
N TYR A 49 5.01 17.83 13.44
CA TYR A 49 5.57 17.80 14.80
C TYR A 49 7.01 17.29 14.84
N GLN A 50 7.73 17.35 13.72
CA GLN A 50 9.08 16.80 13.60
C GLN A 50 10.08 17.38 14.61
N ASP A 51 10.00 18.68 14.90
CA ASP A 51 10.96 19.34 15.78
C ASP A 51 10.83 18.83 17.23
N PHE A 52 9.59 18.49 17.62
CA PHE A 52 9.32 17.82 18.88
C PHE A 52 9.94 16.41 18.90
N PHE A 53 9.72 15.61 17.86
CA PHE A 53 10.29 14.26 17.78
C PHE A 53 11.82 14.25 17.71
N GLN A 54 12.44 15.24 17.06
CA GLN A 54 13.89 15.38 17.01
C GLN A 54 14.48 15.85 18.35
N SER A 55 13.77 16.69 19.10
CA SER A 55 14.18 17.10 20.46
C SER A 55 14.26 15.90 21.42
N TYR A 56 13.43 14.88 21.20
CA TYR A 56 13.41 13.64 21.97
C TYR A 56 13.83 12.41 21.16
N LYS A 57 14.80 12.58 20.25
CA LYS A 57 15.20 11.58 19.24
C LYS A 57 15.37 10.17 19.81
N LEU A 58 16.08 10.01 20.94
CA LEU A 58 16.31 8.70 21.55
C LEU A 58 15.01 8.05 22.02
N TYR A 59 14.14 8.82 22.70
CA TYR A 59 12.85 8.32 23.17
C TYR A 59 11.93 7.96 22.00
N THR A 60 11.86 8.82 20.97
CA THR A 60 11.09 8.54 19.76
C THR A 60 11.60 7.29 19.03
N TYR A 61 12.92 7.12 18.95
CA TYR A 61 13.54 5.94 18.35
C TYR A 61 13.20 4.66 19.11
N VAL A 62 13.39 4.64 20.44
CA VAL A 62 13.07 3.48 21.27
C VAL A 62 11.57 3.18 21.23
N PHE A 63 10.72 4.20 21.36
CA PHE A 63 9.27 4.05 21.23
C PHE A 63 8.89 3.45 19.88
N SER A 64 9.47 3.96 18.78
CA SER A 64 9.18 3.44 17.43
C SER A 64 9.55 1.98 17.26
N LEU A 65 10.70 1.54 17.79
CA LEU A 65 11.11 0.14 17.76
C LEU A 65 10.18 -0.74 18.59
N ILE A 66 9.83 -0.31 19.80
CA ILE A 66 8.89 -1.04 20.66
C ILE A 66 7.55 -1.19 19.94
N THR A 67 6.98 -0.09 19.44
CA THR A 67 5.72 -0.12 18.70
C THR A 67 5.82 -1.03 17.48
N PHE A 68 6.90 -0.94 16.69
CA PHE A 68 7.09 -1.77 15.50
C PHE A 68 7.17 -3.27 15.84
N PHE A 69 8.05 -3.67 16.77
CA PHE A 69 8.23 -5.08 17.11
C PHE A 69 7.05 -5.67 17.87
N VAL A 70 6.43 -4.92 18.78
CA VAL A 70 5.21 -5.37 19.47
C VAL A 70 4.07 -5.58 18.47
N SER A 71 3.97 -4.74 17.45
CA SER A 71 2.92 -4.87 16.44
C SER A 71 3.20 -6.03 15.48
N ILE A 72 4.46 -6.28 15.10
CA ILE A 72 4.84 -7.48 14.34
C ILE A 72 4.56 -8.74 15.14
N TYR A 73 4.89 -8.76 16.44
CA TYR A 73 4.55 -9.85 17.32
C TYR A 73 3.02 -10.04 17.39
N GLY A 74 2.27 -8.94 17.49
CA GLY A 74 0.81 -8.93 17.40
C GLY A 74 0.28 -9.59 16.13
N LEU A 75 0.85 -9.29 14.95
CA LEU A 75 0.50 -9.93 13.67
C LEU A 75 0.76 -11.44 13.69
N ASN A 76 1.89 -11.87 14.26
CA ASN A 76 2.22 -13.30 14.33
C ASN A 76 1.29 -14.06 15.30
N THR A 77 0.82 -13.40 16.35
CA THR A 77 -0.09 -14.01 17.34
C THR A 77 -1.56 -13.88 16.98
N SER A 78 -1.93 -12.98 16.06
CA SER A 78 -3.30 -12.87 15.59
C SER A 78 -3.64 -14.13 14.79
N SER A 79 -4.53 -14.95 15.35
CA SER A 79 -5.04 -16.21 14.79
C SER A 79 -5.96 -16.00 13.58
N THR A 80 -5.96 -14.82 12.99
CA THR A 80 -6.79 -14.48 11.85
C THR A 80 -6.15 -15.11 10.62
N ILE A 81 -6.72 -16.25 10.20
CA ILE A 81 -6.33 -17.00 9.00
C ILE A 81 -6.29 -16.01 7.84
N VAL A 82 -5.10 -15.75 7.29
CA VAL A 82 -4.95 -15.01 6.04
C VAL A 82 -5.64 -15.84 4.95
N PRO A 83 -6.81 -15.41 4.44
CA PRO A 83 -7.51 -16.18 3.45
C PRO A 83 -6.61 -16.18 2.21
N PHE A 84 -6.22 -17.38 1.78
CA PHE A 84 -5.71 -17.56 0.44
C PHE A 84 -6.84 -17.21 -0.52
N ARG A 85 -6.66 -16.14 -1.29
CA ARG A 85 -7.62 -15.74 -2.32
C ARG A 85 -6.89 -15.75 -3.66
N ASN A 86 -7.43 -16.49 -4.62
CA ASN A 86 -6.87 -16.60 -5.98
C ASN A 86 -5.37 -16.98 -6.01
N GLY A 87 -4.93 -17.86 -5.11
CA GLY A 87 -3.56 -18.39 -5.10
C GLY A 87 -2.50 -17.46 -4.49
N TYR A 88 -2.86 -16.28 -3.99
CA TYR A 88 -1.95 -15.41 -3.24
C TYR A 88 -2.41 -15.20 -1.79
N VAL A 89 -1.40 -14.94 -0.93
CA VAL A 89 -1.59 -14.55 0.46
C VAL A 89 -1.89 -13.05 0.49
N GLU A 90 -3.05 -12.66 0.99
CA GLU A 90 -3.37 -11.25 1.20
C GLU A 90 -2.54 -10.70 2.36
N LEU A 91 -1.37 -10.11 2.06
CA LEU A 91 -0.45 -9.56 3.07
C LEU A 91 -1.07 -8.52 4.01
N PHE A 92 -2.20 -7.92 3.60
CA PHE A 92 -2.87 -6.85 4.33
C PHE A 92 -4.13 -7.31 5.07
N TYR A 93 -4.67 -8.50 4.78
CA TYR A 93 -5.95 -8.95 5.32
C TYR A 93 -5.90 -10.42 5.72
N PRO A 94 -6.35 -10.79 6.92
CA PRO A 94 -6.93 -9.99 8.00
C PRO A 94 -5.82 -9.61 8.99
N ALA A 95 -5.09 -8.53 8.72
CA ALA A 95 -4.44 -7.84 9.82
C ALA A 95 -5.54 -7.06 10.56
N SER A 96 -5.61 -7.15 11.89
CA SER A 96 -6.51 -6.26 12.60
C SER A 96 -6.12 -4.82 12.25
N PHE A 97 -7.11 -4.00 11.85
CA PHE A 97 -6.91 -2.62 11.43
C PHE A 97 -5.90 -1.88 12.33
N LEU A 98 -6.07 -2.05 13.64
CA LEU A 98 -5.24 -1.44 14.66
C LEU A 98 -3.79 -1.93 14.60
N ILE A 99 -3.55 -3.25 14.53
CA ILE A 99 -2.19 -3.80 14.46
C ILE A 99 -1.49 -3.31 13.19
N PHE A 100 -2.18 -3.31 12.04
CA PHE A 100 -1.63 -2.78 10.80
C PHE A 100 -1.20 -1.31 10.93
N MET A 101 -2.09 -0.46 11.47
CA MET A 101 -1.80 0.95 11.68
C MET A 101 -0.64 1.17 12.67
N LEU A 102 -0.50 0.33 13.70
CA LEU A 102 0.63 0.38 14.61
C LEU A 102 1.95 -0.04 13.95
N VAL A 103 1.95 -1.08 13.11
CA VAL A 103 3.15 -1.45 12.32
C VAL A 103 3.58 -0.29 11.44
N CYS A 104 2.65 0.29 10.67
CA CYS A 104 2.97 1.39 9.77
C CYS A 104 3.43 2.66 10.51
N SER A 105 2.76 3.03 11.60
CA SER A 105 3.16 4.21 12.38
C SER A 105 4.49 4.01 13.10
N GLY A 106 4.74 2.82 13.65
CA GLY A 106 6.04 2.44 14.22
C GLY A 106 7.16 2.50 13.19
N ALA A 107 6.93 1.95 12.00
CA ALA A 107 7.89 2.04 10.89
C ALA A 107 8.15 3.48 10.46
N LEU A 108 7.11 4.30 10.26
CA LEU A 108 7.24 5.70 9.88
C LEU A 108 8.04 6.50 10.93
N LEU A 109 7.71 6.35 12.21
CA LEU A 109 8.42 7.02 13.31
C LEU A 109 9.89 6.56 13.37
N PHE A 110 10.15 5.28 13.16
CA PHE A 110 11.51 4.72 13.11
C PHE A 110 12.33 5.36 11.98
N PHE A 111 11.75 5.44 10.77
CA PHE A 111 12.41 6.10 9.64
C PHE A 111 12.68 7.58 9.91
N THR A 112 11.71 8.32 10.47
CA THR A 112 11.89 9.76 10.76
C THR A 112 12.84 10.05 11.92
N SER A 113 12.97 9.12 12.87
CA SER A 113 13.92 9.26 13.99
C SER A 113 15.33 8.86 13.58
N THR A 114 15.48 7.91 12.64
CA THR A 114 16.78 7.43 12.15
C THR A 114 17.38 8.38 11.10
N PHE A 115 16.57 8.77 10.11
CA PHE A 115 17.01 9.62 9.01
C PHE A 115 16.66 11.08 9.30
N SER A 116 17.66 11.96 9.27
CA SER A 116 17.40 13.40 9.32
C SER A 116 16.74 13.84 8.01
N TYR A 117 15.67 14.65 8.10
CA TYR A 117 15.01 15.22 6.92
C TYR A 117 15.95 16.08 6.06
N LYS A 118 17.06 16.58 6.63
CA LYS A 118 18.09 17.34 5.91
C LYS A 118 18.99 16.52 5.01
N ILE A 119 18.82 15.19 4.97
CA ILE A 119 19.59 14.36 4.06
C ILE A 119 19.01 14.58 2.64
N SER A 120 19.68 15.43 1.86
CA SER A 120 19.49 15.56 0.40
C SER A 120 20.06 14.33 -0.32
N ASN A 121 19.63 13.13 0.09
CA ASN A 121 20.10 11.91 -0.52
C ASN A 121 19.38 11.70 -1.85
N THR A 122 20.13 11.36 -2.89
CA THR A 122 19.58 10.82 -4.14
C THR A 122 18.60 9.68 -3.87
N PHE A 123 18.84 8.88 -2.83
CA PHE A 123 17.96 7.80 -2.40
C PHE A 123 16.59 8.31 -1.90
N ILE A 124 16.54 9.40 -1.13
CA ILE A 124 15.26 9.96 -0.63
C ILE A 124 14.47 10.57 -1.80
N ASN A 125 15.16 11.25 -2.72
CA ASN A 125 14.54 11.74 -3.95
C ASN A 125 13.97 10.60 -4.81
N TYR A 126 14.66 9.46 -4.86
CA TYR A 126 14.18 8.25 -5.55
C TYR A 126 12.85 7.74 -4.97
N PHE A 127 12.76 7.55 -3.64
CA PHE A 127 11.51 7.12 -3.01
C PHE A 127 10.41 8.18 -3.07
N SER A 128 10.79 9.45 -2.98
CA SER A 128 9.86 10.57 -3.15
C SER A 128 9.22 10.54 -4.54
N MET A 129 10.00 10.28 -5.59
CA MET A 129 9.49 10.15 -6.95
C MET A 129 8.47 9.03 -7.06
N ILE A 130 8.79 7.82 -6.60
CA ILE A 130 7.85 6.68 -6.62
C ILE A 130 6.57 7.00 -5.82
N GLY A 131 6.71 7.63 -4.65
CA GLY A 131 5.57 8.02 -3.80
C GLY A 131 4.62 9.01 -4.49
N LYS A 132 5.14 10.00 -5.23
CA LYS A 132 4.32 10.99 -5.97
C LYS A 132 3.41 10.34 -7.01
N TYR A 133 3.92 9.32 -7.70
CA TYR A 133 3.19 8.60 -8.75
C TYR A 133 2.51 7.32 -8.23
N SER A 134 2.38 7.13 -6.91
CA SER A 134 1.90 5.89 -6.29
C SER A 134 0.53 5.42 -6.81
N LEU A 135 -0.43 6.33 -7.01
CA LEU A 135 -1.75 5.98 -7.58
C LEU A 135 -1.66 5.56 -9.06
N PHE A 136 -0.81 6.23 -9.83
CA PHE A 136 -0.58 5.86 -11.22
C PHE A 136 0.07 4.47 -11.33
N ILE A 137 1.12 4.24 -10.55
CA ILE A 137 1.78 2.93 -10.43
C ILE A 137 0.76 1.88 -9.99
N TYR A 138 -0.12 2.23 -9.05
CA TYR A 138 -1.17 1.36 -8.58
C TYR A 138 -2.10 0.92 -9.73
N ILE A 139 -2.60 1.87 -10.53
CA ILE A 139 -3.49 1.53 -11.65
C ILE A 139 -2.74 0.76 -12.75
N LEU A 140 -1.53 1.21 -13.07
CA LEU A 140 -0.71 0.61 -14.12
C LEU A 140 -0.31 -0.83 -13.78
N HIS A 141 0.10 -1.11 -12.54
CA HIS A 141 0.50 -2.45 -12.15
C HIS A 141 -0.69 -3.42 -12.16
N ILE A 142 -1.89 -3.00 -11.73
CA ILE A 142 -3.11 -3.82 -11.82
C ILE A 142 -3.47 -4.10 -13.27
N ALA A 143 -3.43 -3.08 -14.13
CA ALA A 143 -3.72 -3.25 -15.55
C ALA A 143 -2.76 -4.26 -16.19
N ILE A 144 -1.46 -4.16 -15.91
CA ILE A 144 -0.45 -5.09 -16.43
C ILE A 144 -0.65 -6.49 -15.85
N ILE A 145 -0.96 -6.62 -14.55
CA ILE A 145 -1.27 -7.93 -13.95
C ILE A 145 -2.42 -8.58 -14.71
N HIS A 146 -3.54 -7.89 -14.84
CA HIS A 146 -4.75 -8.44 -15.44
C HIS A 146 -4.61 -8.74 -16.94
N PHE A 147 -3.99 -7.85 -17.72
CA PHE A 147 -3.92 -8.00 -19.17
C PHE A 147 -2.71 -8.80 -19.66
N VAL A 148 -1.63 -8.84 -18.90
CA VAL A 148 -0.39 -9.51 -19.28
C VAL A 148 -0.14 -10.68 -18.35
N LEU A 149 0.06 -10.43 -17.06
CA LEU A 149 0.62 -11.43 -16.16
C LEU A 149 -0.34 -12.61 -15.94
N ASP A 150 -1.63 -12.39 -15.73
CA ASP A 150 -2.63 -13.45 -15.54
C ASP A 150 -2.70 -14.43 -16.72
N VAL A 151 -2.40 -13.98 -17.94
CA VAL A 151 -2.42 -14.81 -19.15
C VAL A 151 -1.20 -15.74 -19.22
N TYR A 152 -0.04 -15.30 -18.74
CA TYR A 152 1.23 -16.03 -18.90
C TYR A 152 1.73 -16.70 -17.60
N PHE A 153 1.21 -16.31 -16.43
CA PHE A 153 1.75 -16.68 -15.11
C PHE A 153 1.61 -18.16 -14.76
N ASN A 154 0.53 -18.82 -15.16
CA ASN A 154 0.25 -20.20 -14.75
C ASN A 154 1.25 -21.23 -15.31
N SER A 155 2.14 -20.82 -16.21
CA SER A 155 3.10 -21.71 -16.90
C SER A 155 4.57 -21.45 -16.57
N LEU A 156 4.88 -20.45 -15.74
CA LEU A 156 6.26 -20.05 -15.44
C LEU A 156 6.82 -20.80 -14.23
N ASP A 157 8.07 -21.22 -14.33
CA ASP A 157 8.84 -21.71 -13.19
C ASP A 157 9.31 -20.53 -12.30
N ALA A 158 9.75 -20.83 -11.09
CA ALA A 158 10.09 -19.81 -10.09
C ALA A 158 11.18 -18.83 -10.55
N LEU A 159 12.15 -19.31 -11.33
CA LEU A 159 13.23 -18.45 -11.86
C LEU A 159 12.70 -17.50 -12.92
N SER A 160 11.96 -18.00 -13.92
CA SER A 160 11.37 -17.15 -14.96
C SER A 160 10.39 -16.14 -14.38
N PHE A 161 9.58 -16.56 -13.41
CA PHE A 161 8.70 -15.66 -12.65
C PHE A 161 9.50 -14.53 -12.00
N SER A 162 10.59 -14.85 -11.31
CA SER A 162 11.42 -13.86 -10.63
C SER A 162 12.01 -12.85 -11.62
N ILE A 163 12.48 -13.32 -12.78
CA ILE A 163 13.01 -12.47 -13.86
C ILE A 163 11.92 -11.53 -14.40
N VAL A 164 10.72 -12.07 -14.68
CA VAL A 164 9.59 -11.27 -15.16
C VAL A 164 9.22 -10.18 -14.14
N MET A 165 9.19 -10.50 -12.85
CA MET A 165 8.91 -9.53 -11.79
C MET A 165 9.98 -8.44 -11.67
N VAL A 166 11.26 -8.77 -11.88
CA VAL A 166 12.34 -7.77 -11.93
C VAL A 166 12.17 -6.85 -13.15
N ILE A 167 11.93 -7.42 -14.33
CA ILE A 167 11.71 -6.64 -15.56
C ILE A 167 10.50 -5.72 -15.41
N PHE A 168 9.41 -6.24 -14.84
CA PHE A 168 8.20 -5.48 -14.56
C PHE A 168 8.44 -4.31 -13.59
N THR A 169 9.18 -4.56 -12.52
CA THR A 169 9.53 -3.50 -11.54
C THR A 169 10.39 -2.42 -12.20
N VAL A 170 11.37 -2.82 -13.01
CA VAL A 170 12.24 -1.89 -13.76
C VAL A 170 11.44 -1.11 -14.79
N SER A 171 10.48 -1.73 -15.50
CA SER A 171 9.68 -1.03 -16.50
C SER A 171 8.77 0.03 -15.88
N LEU A 172 8.13 -0.28 -14.74
CA LEU A 172 7.38 0.71 -13.96
C LEU A 172 8.27 1.90 -13.58
N TYR A 173 9.50 1.63 -13.13
CA TYR A 173 10.45 2.69 -12.79
C TYR A 173 10.81 3.58 -13.98
N VAL A 174 11.12 2.97 -15.13
CA VAL A 174 11.45 3.70 -16.37
C VAL A 174 10.29 4.60 -16.79
N ILE A 175 9.04 4.12 -16.70
CA ILE A 175 7.85 4.91 -17.03
C ILE A 175 7.74 6.14 -16.12
N ILE A 176 7.94 5.98 -14.81
CA ILE A 176 7.90 7.11 -13.86
C ILE A 176 9.01 8.12 -14.17
N ALA A 177 10.23 7.66 -14.45
CA ALA A 177 11.34 8.53 -14.80
C ALA A 177 11.05 9.32 -16.09
N MET A 178 10.43 8.69 -17.09
CA MET A 178 9.98 9.38 -18.31
C MET A 178 8.88 10.41 -18.03
N LEU A 179 7.93 10.12 -17.13
CA LEU A 179 6.89 11.06 -16.71
C LEU A 179 7.50 12.30 -16.02
N GLU A 180 8.48 12.12 -15.14
CA GLU A 180 9.15 13.24 -14.47
C GLU A 180 9.93 14.12 -15.47
N LEU A 181 10.61 13.50 -16.44
CA LEU A 181 11.32 14.21 -17.51
C LEU A 181 10.36 14.99 -18.44
N THR A 182 9.20 14.43 -18.76
CA THR A 182 8.20 15.08 -19.63
C THR A 182 7.44 16.19 -18.91
N LYS A 183 7.22 16.07 -17.59
CA LYS A 183 6.74 17.15 -16.71
C LYS A 183 7.73 18.32 -16.71
N ALA A 184 9.02 18.04 -16.51
CA ALA A 184 10.07 19.06 -16.52
C ALA A 184 10.17 19.83 -17.86
N ARG A 185 9.73 19.21 -18.96
CA ARG A 185 9.68 19.81 -20.30
C ARG A 185 8.35 20.50 -20.63
N HIS A 186 7.43 20.64 -19.68
CA HIS A 186 6.09 21.26 -19.85
C HIS A 186 5.18 20.62 -20.92
N ILE A 187 5.55 19.45 -21.47
CA ILE A 187 4.79 18.77 -22.56
C ILE A 187 3.40 18.32 -22.07
N ILE A 188 3.29 18.05 -20.78
CA ILE A 188 2.15 17.42 -20.13
C ILE A 188 1.02 18.41 -19.72
N GLN A 189 1.25 19.72 -19.84
CA GLN A 189 0.30 20.76 -19.40
C GLN A 189 -1.05 20.79 -20.16
N ARG A 190 -1.21 19.95 -21.18
CA ARG A 190 -2.45 19.83 -21.98
C ARG A 190 -3.34 18.65 -21.59
N LEU A 191 -2.96 17.85 -20.58
CA LEU A 191 -3.80 16.73 -20.16
C LEU A 191 -5.08 17.22 -19.47
N PRO A 192 -6.23 16.54 -19.71
CA PRO A 192 -7.46 16.85 -19.01
C PRO A 192 -7.31 16.61 -17.50
N PHE A 193 -8.00 17.42 -16.70
CA PHE A 193 -7.85 17.49 -15.24
C PHE A 193 -7.88 16.14 -14.52
N SER A 194 -8.79 15.25 -14.92
CA SER A 194 -8.92 13.91 -14.34
C SER A 194 -7.68 13.04 -14.55
N ILE A 195 -7.04 13.15 -15.72
CA ILE A 195 -5.85 12.37 -16.07
C ILE A 195 -4.63 12.94 -15.33
N SER A 196 -4.51 14.27 -15.22
CA SER A 196 -3.45 14.91 -14.42
C SER A 196 -3.47 14.41 -12.98
N LYS A 197 -4.66 14.38 -12.36
CA LYS A 197 -4.81 13.96 -10.97
C LYS A 197 -4.47 12.48 -10.74
N ILE A 198 -4.83 11.60 -11.68
CA ILE A 198 -4.48 10.17 -11.61
C ILE A 198 -2.97 9.97 -11.74
N ILE A 199 -2.32 10.73 -12.63
CA ILE A 199 -0.88 10.67 -12.85
C ILE A 199 -0.10 11.37 -11.72
N GLY A 200 -0.73 12.13 -10.83
CA GLY A 200 -0.02 12.86 -9.76
C GLY A 200 0.68 14.13 -10.26
N LEU A 201 0.13 14.74 -11.32
CA LEU A 201 0.59 15.96 -11.97
C LEU A 201 -0.18 17.20 -11.52
#